data_AF-A0A0Q0LYB8-F1
#
_entry.id   AF-A0A0Q0LYB8-F1
#
_cell.length_a   1.000
_cell.length_b   1.000
_cell.length_c   1.000
_cell.angle_alpha   90.00
_cell.angle_beta   90.00
_cell.angle_gamma   90.00
#
_symmetry.space_group_name_H-M   'P 1'
#
loop_
_entity.id
_entity.type
_entity.pdbx_description
1 polymer ?
#
loop_
_entity_poly.entity_id
_entity_poly.type
_entity_poly.pdbx_seq_one_letter_code
_entity_poly.pdbx_strand_id
1 'polypeptide(L)'
;MVSKARMLFLILAGLVLSGCSSLKAYKSSSERLAVVTIETKELNADNLWFSTYDIEGEKYSCDNPNVTVYAILNNISVISAYADKGKNTSSVTFDIDAEKEFRITTTQPLYNELKNGKFTYYYCIPYVSFTPESDKNYKVVHGYDGEFCRMSVFEVRENGSEDKVVNVSEEPICPNKNIFE
;
A
#
# COMPACT_ATOMS: atom_id res chain seq x y z
N MET A 1 13.14 2.06 38.13
CA MET A 1 13.64 0.85 37.47
C MET A 1 12.45 0.05 36.96
N VAL A 2 12.15 0.12 35.66
CA VAL A 2 11.08 -0.70 35.06
C VAL A 2 11.63 -2.11 34.93
N SER A 3 10.97 -3.08 35.56
CA SER A 3 11.34 -4.51 35.45
C SER A 3 11.43 -4.91 33.98
N LYS A 4 12.47 -5.67 33.60
CA LYS A 4 12.63 -6.20 32.23
C LYS A 4 11.38 -6.92 31.73
N ALA A 5 10.60 -7.53 32.63
CA ALA A 5 9.31 -8.15 32.31
C ALA A 5 8.21 -7.15 31.94
N ARG A 6 8.17 -5.96 32.58
CA ARG A 6 7.22 -4.88 32.23
C ARG A 6 7.54 -4.23 30.89
N MET A 7 8.83 -4.14 30.53
CA MET A 7 9.26 -3.64 29.22
C MET A 7 8.89 -4.62 28.10
N LEU A 8 9.03 -5.93 28.32
CA LEU A 8 8.58 -6.96 27.38
C LEU A 8 7.05 -6.91 27.19
N PHE A 9 6.30 -6.71 28.28
CA PHE A 9 4.84 -6.62 28.24
C PHE A 9 4.33 -5.38 27.48
N LEU A 10 5.04 -4.25 27.57
CA LEU A 10 4.72 -3.03 26.83
C LEU A 10 5.01 -3.17 25.33
N ILE A 11 6.07 -3.89 24.96
CA ILE A 11 6.39 -4.19 23.54
C ILE A 11 5.36 -5.18 22.97
N LEU A 12 4.99 -6.23 23.71
CA LEU A 12 3.93 -7.15 23.30
C LEU A 12 2.56 -6.46 23.22
N ALA A 13 2.22 -5.57 24.15
CA ALA A 13 0.98 -4.80 24.11
C ALA A 13 0.97 -3.79 22.95
N GLY A 14 2.11 -3.19 22.60
CA GLY A 14 2.26 -2.34 21.42
C GLY A 14 2.03 -3.08 20.10
N LEU A 15 2.40 -4.37 20.03
CA LEU A 15 2.11 -5.23 18.88
C LEU A 15 0.62 -5.54 18.75
N VAL A 16 -0.08 -5.80 19.86
CA VAL A 16 -1.52 -6.12 19.89
C VAL A 16 -2.42 -4.89 19.66
N LEU A 17 -1.97 -3.70 20.05
CA LEU A 17 -2.72 -2.44 19.87
C LEU A 17 -2.60 -1.82 18.48
N SER A 18 -1.82 -2.42 17.57
CA SER A 18 -1.67 -1.93 16.20
C SER A 18 -2.90 -2.12 15.31
N GLY A 19 -3.93 -2.87 15.75
CA GLY A 19 -5.28 -2.90 15.15
C GLY A 19 -5.39 -3.37 13.69
N CYS A 20 -4.26 -3.51 12.98
CA CYS A 20 -4.16 -3.86 11.57
C CYS A 20 -3.52 -5.24 11.34
N SER A 21 -3.32 -6.03 12.40
CA SER A 21 -2.80 -7.41 12.30
C SER A 21 -3.81 -8.42 11.70
N SER A 22 -5.00 -7.96 11.28
CA SER A 22 -6.06 -8.77 10.69
C SER A 22 -6.22 -8.57 9.17
N LEU A 23 -5.47 -7.66 8.55
CA LEU A 23 -5.57 -7.44 7.10
C LEU A 23 -4.99 -8.62 6.34
N LYS A 24 -5.81 -9.18 5.45
CA LYS A 24 -5.48 -10.38 4.67
C LYS A 24 -4.32 -10.09 3.73
N ALA A 25 -3.32 -10.96 3.72
CA ALA A 25 -2.27 -10.91 2.70
C ALA A 25 -2.83 -11.38 1.36
N TYR A 26 -2.41 -10.73 0.27
CA TYR A 26 -2.73 -11.18 -1.08
C TYR A 26 -2.18 -12.58 -1.33
N LYS A 27 -3.00 -13.41 -1.99
CA LYS A 27 -2.61 -14.71 -2.50
C LYS A 27 -3.21 -14.85 -3.89
N SER A 28 -2.36 -15.15 -4.87
CA SER A 28 -2.82 -15.54 -6.18
C SER A 28 -3.69 -16.80 -6.08
N SER A 29 -4.73 -16.84 -6.91
CA SER A 29 -5.70 -17.95 -7.01
C SER A 29 -5.63 -18.64 -8.37
N SER A 30 -4.84 -18.11 -9.29
CA SER A 30 -4.69 -18.54 -10.68
C SER A 30 -3.41 -19.35 -10.88
N GLU A 31 -3.46 -20.30 -11.80
CA GLU A 31 -2.25 -20.97 -12.31
C GLU A 31 -1.53 -20.12 -13.36
N ARG A 32 -2.23 -19.15 -13.96
CA ARG A 32 -1.66 -18.19 -14.92
C ARG A 32 -1.31 -16.91 -14.19
N LEU A 33 -0.02 -16.59 -14.18
CA LEU A 33 0.55 -15.52 -13.37
C LEU A 33 1.23 -14.47 -14.25
N ALA A 34 1.22 -13.24 -13.76
CA ALA A 34 2.12 -12.19 -14.20
C ALA A 34 2.98 -11.76 -13.01
N VAL A 35 4.10 -11.10 -13.29
CA VAL A 35 5.00 -10.57 -12.25
C VAL A 35 4.76 -9.08 -12.14
N VAL A 36 4.60 -8.58 -10.91
CA VAL A 36 4.53 -7.14 -10.64
C VAL A 36 5.64 -6.73 -9.69
N THR A 37 6.30 -5.62 -10.02
CA THR A 37 7.18 -4.89 -9.11
C THR A 37 6.49 -3.62 -8.69
N ILE A 38 6.26 -3.43 -7.40
CA ILE A 38 5.86 -2.13 -6.86
C ILE A 38 7.11 -1.37 -6.43
N GLU A 39 7.15 -0.07 -6.69
CA GLU A 39 8.24 0.83 -6.34
C GLU A 39 7.67 2.14 -5.82
N THR A 40 8.29 2.70 -4.78
CA THR A 40 8.02 4.07 -4.35
C THR A 40 9.25 4.95 -4.47
N LYS A 41 9.04 6.17 -5.00
CA LYS A 41 10.05 7.23 -5.05
C LYS A 41 10.20 8.00 -3.75
N GLU A 42 9.31 7.77 -2.78
CA GLU A 42 9.36 8.44 -1.49
C GLU A 42 10.19 7.64 -0.48
N LEU A 43 11.48 7.92 -0.42
CA LEU A 43 12.40 7.16 0.45
C LEU A 43 12.32 7.55 1.94
N ASN A 44 11.66 8.67 2.25
CA ASN A 44 11.52 9.20 3.61
C ASN A 44 10.09 9.10 4.16
N ALA A 45 9.19 8.43 3.44
CA ALA A 45 7.84 8.21 3.93
C ALA A 45 7.87 7.20 5.10
N ASP A 46 6.93 7.37 6.03
CA ASP A 46 6.53 6.29 6.95
C ASP A 46 5.98 5.08 6.15
N ASN A 47 5.47 4.08 6.86
CA ASN A 47 4.90 2.86 6.27
C ASN A 47 3.91 3.16 5.13
N LEU A 48 4.28 2.79 3.89
CA LEU A 48 3.42 2.89 2.72
C LEU A 48 2.73 1.57 2.47
N TRP A 49 1.43 1.52 2.75
CA TRP A 49 0.62 0.33 2.56
C TRP A 49 0.16 0.26 1.11
N PHE A 50 0.48 -0.84 0.43
CA PHE A 50 -0.01 -1.16 -0.90
C PHE A 50 -1.06 -2.25 -0.80
N SER A 51 -2.27 -1.93 -1.22
CA SER A 51 -3.43 -2.80 -1.03
C SER A 51 -4.38 -2.75 -2.21
N THR A 52 -5.27 -3.74 -2.26
CA THR A 52 -6.49 -3.70 -3.05
C THR A 52 -7.68 -3.70 -2.11
N TYR A 53 -8.82 -3.28 -2.63
CA TYR A 53 -10.09 -3.27 -1.94
C TYR A 53 -11.16 -3.67 -2.99
N ASP A 54 -12.12 -4.51 -2.59
CA ASP A 54 -13.26 -4.80 -3.46
C ASP A 54 -14.15 -3.56 -3.51
N ILE A 55 -14.33 -2.95 -4.68
CA ILE A 55 -15.46 -2.03 -4.90
C ILE A 55 -16.11 -2.29 -6.25
N GLU A 56 -17.31 -2.83 -6.19
CA GLU A 56 -18.31 -2.49 -7.19
C GLU A 56 -18.82 -1.07 -6.89
N GLY A 57 -18.43 -0.07 -7.69
CA GLY A 57 -19.19 1.18 -7.82
C GLY A 57 -18.94 2.36 -6.86
N GLU A 58 -18.08 2.28 -5.84
CA GLU A 58 -17.82 3.38 -4.89
C GLU A 58 -16.35 3.85 -4.81
N LYS A 59 -16.15 5.05 -4.24
CA LYS A 59 -14.84 5.63 -3.93
C LYS A 59 -14.20 4.89 -2.75
N TYR A 60 -12.87 4.91 -2.65
CA TYR A 60 -12.13 4.38 -1.51
C TYR A 60 -12.75 4.83 -0.17
N SER A 61 -12.98 3.88 0.73
CA SER A 61 -13.35 4.12 2.13
C SER A 61 -12.36 3.42 3.05
N CYS A 62 -11.88 4.14 4.07
CA CYS A 62 -10.95 3.62 5.09
C CYS A 62 -11.55 2.46 5.91
N ASP A 63 -12.89 2.34 5.92
CA ASP A 63 -13.62 1.32 6.69
C ASP A 63 -13.99 0.09 5.86
N ASN A 64 -13.48 -0.04 4.62
CA ASN A 64 -13.80 -1.18 3.77
C ASN A 64 -13.26 -2.48 4.41
N PRO A 65 -14.13 -3.45 4.76
CA PRO A 65 -13.69 -4.68 5.43
C PRO A 65 -12.95 -5.64 4.50
N ASN A 66 -12.99 -5.42 3.18
CA ASN A 66 -12.40 -6.28 2.15
C ASN A 66 -11.08 -5.72 1.61
N VAL A 67 -10.25 -5.19 2.50
CA VAL A 67 -8.89 -4.79 2.15
C VAL A 67 -7.96 -6.00 2.17
N THR A 68 -7.27 -6.20 1.05
CA THR A 68 -6.19 -7.18 0.92
C THR A 68 -4.87 -6.43 0.72
N VAL A 69 -3.86 -6.75 1.51
CA VAL A 69 -2.56 -6.08 1.50
C VAL A 69 -1.58 -6.88 0.66
N TYR A 70 -0.92 -6.21 -0.28
CA TYR A 70 0.17 -6.79 -1.07
C TYR A 70 1.49 -6.65 -0.33
N ALA A 71 1.80 -5.45 0.15
CA ALA A 71 3.09 -5.10 0.75
C ALA A 71 2.99 -3.85 1.63
N ILE A 72 3.99 -3.65 2.48
CA ILE A 72 4.22 -2.40 3.19
C ILE A 72 5.66 -1.93 2.92
N LEU A 73 5.81 -0.89 2.11
CA LEU A 73 7.11 -0.32 1.77
C LEU A 73 7.58 0.69 2.82
N ASN A 74 8.89 0.94 2.88
CA ASN A 74 9.58 1.80 3.84
C ASN A 74 9.32 1.45 5.32
N ASN A 75 8.97 0.19 5.59
CA ASN A 75 8.51 -0.23 6.90
C ASN A 75 9.57 -1.00 7.68
N ILE A 76 9.58 -0.81 9.00
CA ILE A 76 10.26 -1.69 9.96
C ILE A 76 9.17 -2.45 10.74
N SER A 77 8.44 -3.33 10.05
CA SER A 77 7.40 -4.15 10.66
C SER A 77 7.88 -5.57 10.83
N VAL A 78 7.48 -6.21 11.94
CA VAL A 78 7.72 -7.63 12.16
C VAL A 78 6.68 -8.52 11.44
N ILE A 79 5.71 -7.92 10.73
CA ILE A 79 4.69 -8.64 9.98
C ILE A 79 5.28 -9.14 8.67
N SER A 80 5.67 -10.41 8.64
CA SER A 80 6.27 -11.06 7.46
C SER A 80 5.24 -11.69 6.51
N ALA A 81 3.95 -11.39 6.69
CA ALA A 81 2.86 -12.01 5.94
C ALA A 81 2.70 -11.48 4.50
N TYR A 82 3.26 -10.30 4.21
CA TYR A 82 3.13 -9.59 2.94
C TYR A 82 4.38 -9.76 2.07
N ALA A 83 4.33 -9.27 0.83
CA ALA A 83 5.39 -9.48 -0.16
C ALA A 83 6.76 -8.94 0.31
N ASP A 84 6.80 -7.83 1.04
CA ASP A 84 8.03 -7.23 1.59
C ASP A 84 8.67 -8.05 2.71
N LYS A 85 7.93 -9.00 3.30
CA LYS A 85 8.36 -9.89 4.39
C LYS A 85 8.89 -9.13 5.62
N GLY A 86 8.37 -7.94 5.92
CA GLY A 86 8.78 -7.09 7.03
C GLY A 86 10.12 -6.37 6.79
N LYS A 87 10.61 -6.34 5.55
CA LYS A 87 11.87 -5.66 5.23
C LYS A 87 11.63 -4.20 4.94
N ASN A 88 12.53 -3.35 5.44
CA ASN A 88 12.58 -1.96 5.02
C ASN A 88 13.13 -1.88 3.59
N THR A 89 12.23 -1.71 2.62
CA THR A 89 12.53 -1.63 1.19
C THR A 89 11.60 -0.63 0.51
N SER A 90 12.10 0.05 -0.53
CA SER A 90 11.33 0.94 -1.40
C SER A 90 10.74 0.22 -2.62
N SER A 91 11.00 -1.08 -2.76
CA SER A 91 10.47 -1.89 -3.85
C SER A 91 10.32 -3.35 -3.47
N VAL A 92 9.31 -4.01 -4.04
CA VAL A 92 9.14 -5.47 -3.94
C VAL A 92 8.50 -6.03 -5.20
N THR A 93 8.91 -7.25 -5.56
CA THR A 93 8.40 -8.00 -6.69
C THR A 93 7.65 -9.24 -6.21
N PHE A 94 6.49 -9.51 -6.78
CA PHE A 94 5.66 -10.67 -6.45
C PHE A 94 4.74 -11.05 -7.62
N ASP A 95 4.18 -12.26 -7.58
CA ASP A 95 3.28 -12.77 -8.61
C ASP A 95 1.82 -12.32 -8.36
N ILE A 96 1.11 -12.03 -9.44
CA ILE A 96 -0.31 -11.66 -9.46
C ILE A 96 -1.08 -12.52 -10.47
N ASP A 97 -2.40 -12.64 -10.27
CA ASP A 97 -3.28 -13.32 -11.22
C ASP A 97 -3.23 -12.64 -12.60
N ALA A 98 -2.93 -13.40 -13.65
CA ALA A 98 -3.06 -12.93 -15.03
C ALA A 98 -4.52 -12.96 -15.51
N GLU A 99 -4.83 -12.18 -16.55
CA GLU A 99 -6.11 -12.15 -17.27
C GLU A 99 -7.33 -11.75 -16.42
N LYS A 100 -7.08 -11.28 -15.19
CA LYS A 100 -8.07 -10.69 -14.28
C LYS A 100 -7.67 -9.25 -14.01
N GLU A 101 -8.66 -8.39 -13.74
CA GLU A 101 -8.34 -7.01 -13.35
C GLU A 101 -7.49 -7.01 -12.07
N PHE A 102 -6.30 -6.44 -12.18
CA PHE A 102 -5.43 -6.13 -11.06
C PHE A 102 -5.60 -4.66 -10.71
N ARG A 103 -6.04 -4.41 -9.47
CA ARG A 103 -6.17 -3.08 -8.90
C ARG A 103 -5.26 -2.93 -7.70
N ILE A 104 -4.57 -1.80 -7.62
CA ILE A 104 -3.71 -1.47 -6.49
C ILE A 104 -3.87 0.00 -6.14
N THR A 105 -3.90 0.27 -4.85
CA THR A 105 -3.85 1.61 -4.26
C THR A 105 -2.72 1.67 -3.24
N THR A 106 -2.34 2.88 -2.86
CA THR A 106 -1.54 3.08 -1.68
C THR A 106 -2.21 4.05 -0.73
N THR A 107 -2.04 3.86 0.56
CA THR A 107 -2.51 4.79 1.58
C THR A 107 -1.30 5.36 2.30
N GLN A 108 -1.11 6.66 2.13
CA GLN A 108 -0.06 7.41 2.81
C GLN A 108 -0.69 8.43 3.77
N PRO A 109 -0.45 8.34 5.08
CA PRO A 109 -0.71 9.44 5.99
C PRO A 109 0.35 10.53 5.75
N LEU A 110 -0.09 11.75 5.41
CA LEU A 110 0.84 12.84 5.09
C LEU A 110 1.14 13.72 6.31
N TYR A 111 0.13 14.13 7.07
CA TYR A 111 0.30 14.90 8.29
C TYR A 111 -0.99 14.96 9.12
N ASN A 112 -0.85 15.37 10.37
CA ASN A 112 -1.93 15.62 11.30
C ASN A 112 -1.99 17.11 11.70
N GLU A 113 -3.17 17.73 11.64
CA GLU A 113 -3.42 19.05 12.21
C GLU A 113 -4.33 18.92 13.44
N LEU A 114 -3.95 19.58 14.54
CA LEU A 114 -4.83 19.75 15.71
C LEU A 114 -5.45 21.14 15.65
N LYS A 115 -6.74 21.21 15.31
CA LYS A 115 -7.48 22.48 15.25
C LYS A 115 -8.74 22.41 16.10
N ASN A 116 -8.87 23.34 17.05
CA ASN A 116 -10.01 23.41 17.97
C ASN A 116 -10.27 22.09 18.72
N GLY A 117 -9.20 21.38 19.12
CA GLY A 117 -9.29 20.08 19.80
C GLY A 117 -9.66 18.91 18.89
N LYS A 118 -9.80 19.12 17.58
CA LYS A 118 -10.07 18.07 16.59
C LYS A 118 -8.78 17.68 15.87
N PHE A 119 -8.55 16.37 15.75
CA PHE A 119 -7.46 15.81 14.96
C PHE A 119 -7.93 15.56 13.53
N THR A 120 -7.28 16.20 12.56
CA THR A 120 -7.51 15.95 11.13
C THR A 120 -6.28 15.28 10.53
N TYR A 121 -6.48 14.14 9.88
CA TYR A 121 -5.44 13.44 9.11
C TYR A 121 -5.64 13.69 7.63
N TYR A 122 -4.52 13.94 6.95
CA TYR A 122 -4.50 14.10 5.51
C TYR A 122 -3.93 12.84 4.86
N TYR A 123 -4.64 12.37 3.84
CA TYR A 123 -4.27 11.17 3.11
C TYR A 123 -4.15 11.43 1.62
N CYS A 124 -3.33 10.61 1.01
CA CYS A 124 -3.17 10.52 -0.43
C CYS A 124 -3.42 9.09 -0.86
N ILE A 125 -4.33 8.89 -1.82
CA ILE A 125 -4.88 7.56 -2.12
C ILE A 125 -4.93 7.31 -3.64
N PRO A 126 -3.79 7.42 -4.35
CA PRO A 126 -3.76 7.12 -5.77
C PRO A 126 -4.04 5.64 -6.00
N TYR A 127 -4.62 5.30 -7.15
CA TYR A 127 -4.92 3.91 -7.50
C TYR A 127 -4.74 3.67 -8.99
N VAL A 128 -4.30 2.48 -9.38
CA VAL A 128 -4.26 2.06 -10.77
C VAL A 128 -4.96 0.72 -10.93
N SER A 129 -5.54 0.51 -12.11
CA SER A 129 -6.20 -0.73 -12.47
C SER A 129 -5.79 -1.14 -13.89
N PHE A 130 -5.46 -2.40 -14.11
CA PHE A 130 -5.16 -2.97 -15.41
C PHE A 130 -5.34 -4.49 -15.41
N THR A 131 -5.48 -5.08 -16.59
CA THR A 131 -5.52 -6.54 -16.75
C THR A 131 -4.16 -7.03 -17.24
N PRO A 132 -3.31 -7.63 -16.39
CA PRO A 132 -2.03 -8.20 -16.82
C PRO A 132 -2.21 -9.40 -17.74
N GLU A 133 -1.30 -9.57 -18.68
CA GLU A 133 -1.17 -10.78 -19.49
C GLU A 133 -0.26 -11.81 -18.81
N SER A 134 -0.51 -13.09 -19.07
CA SER A 134 0.31 -14.20 -18.55
C SER A 134 1.77 -14.05 -18.95
N ASP A 135 2.67 -14.40 -18.03
CA ASP A 135 4.12 -14.46 -18.24
C ASP A 135 4.78 -13.10 -18.56
N LYS A 136 4.05 -11.99 -18.41
CA LYS A 136 4.56 -10.63 -18.54
C LYS A 136 5.02 -10.04 -17.21
N ASN A 137 5.88 -9.03 -17.29
CA ASN A 137 6.40 -8.28 -16.16
C ASN A 137 5.84 -6.85 -16.16
N TYR A 138 5.39 -6.38 -15.00
CA TYR A 138 4.84 -5.06 -14.82
C TYR A 138 5.55 -4.32 -13.69
N LYS A 139 5.54 -3.00 -13.77
CA LYS A 139 6.08 -2.11 -12.75
C LYS A 139 5.04 -1.06 -12.37
N VAL A 140 4.70 -0.99 -11.10
CA VAL A 140 3.84 0.04 -10.52
C VAL A 140 4.71 1.01 -9.76
N VAL A 141 4.68 2.28 -10.14
CA VAL A 141 5.51 3.34 -9.54
C VAL A 141 4.63 4.33 -8.80
N HIS A 142 4.86 4.47 -7.50
CA HIS A 142 4.28 5.48 -6.62
C HIS A 142 5.22 6.69 -6.45
N GLY A 143 4.67 7.90 -6.43
CA GLY A 143 5.38 9.07 -5.95
C GLY A 143 4.45 10.20 -5.52
N TYR A 144 5.01 11.12 -4.74
CA TYR A 144 4.36 12.33 -4.24
C TYR A 144 5.24 13.54 -4.58
N ASP A 145 4.64 14.64 -5.02
CA ASP A 145 5.36 15.87 -5.39
C ASP A 145 5.14 17.05 -4.42
N GLY A 146 4.42 16.82 -3.31
CA GLY A 146 4.03 17.87 -2.36
C GLY A 146 2.55 18.24 -2.45
N GLU A 147 1.93 18.09 -3.62
CA GLU A 147 0.52 18.45 -3.84
C GLU A 147 -0.33 17.26 -4.28
N PHE A 148 0.26 16.37 -5.08
CA PHE A 148 -0.43 15.24 -5.67
C PHE A 148 0.35 13.95 -5.43
N CYS A 149 -0.39 12.86 -5.21
CA CYS A 149 0.19 11.53 -5.32
C CYS A 149 -0.18 10.90 -6.63
N ARG A 150 0.80 10.22 -7.19
CA ARG A 150 0.75 9.64 -8.51
C ARG A 150 1.05 8.16 -8.42
N MET A 151 0.29 7.39 -9.17
CA MET A 151 0.60 5.99 -9.43
C MET A 151 0.56 5.72 -10.93
N SER A 152 1.59 5.05 -11.43
CA SER A 152 1.76 4.74 -12.86
C SER A 152 2.08 3.27 -13.05
N VAL A 153 1.64 2.68 -14.16
CA VAL A 153 1.92 1.29 -14.52
C VAL A 153 2.69 1.21 -15.82
N PHE A 154 3.72 0.39 -15.83
CA PHE A 154 4.55 0.09 -16.99
C PHE A 154 4.62 -1.42 -17.22
N GLU A 155 4.68 -1.86 -18.47
CA GLU A 155 5.09 -3.20 -18.88
C GLU A 155 6.61 -3.17 -19.06
N VAL A 156 7.31 -4.10 -18.41
CA VAL A 156 8.76 -4.24 -18.49
C VAL A 156 9.08 -5.32 -19.51
N ARG A 157 9.67 -4.92 -20.63
CA ARG A 157 10.11 -5.85 -21.69
C ARG A 157 11.39 -6.59 -21.28
N GLU A 158 11.71 -7.67 -22.00
CA GLU A 158 12.92 -8.49 -21.77
C GLU A 158 14.23 -7.70 -21.85
N ASN A 159 14.27 -6.65 -22.68
CA ASN A 159 15.42 -5.75 -22.82
C ASN A 159 15.49 -4.68 -21.71
N GLY A 160 14.57 -4.71 -20.74
CA GLY A 160 14.43 -3.76 -19.64
C GLY A 160 13.75 -2.44 -20.01
N SER A 161 13.26 -2.26 -21.24
CA SER A 161 12.51 -1.05 -21.59
C SER A 161 11.10 -1.08 -20.98
N GLU A 162 10.63 0.08 -20.53
CA GLU A 162 9.33 0.25 -19.90
C GLU A 162 8.33 0.90 -20.89
N ASP A 163 7.23 0.22 -21.18
CA ASP A 163 6.10 0.79 -21.92
C ASP A 163 4.99 1.18 -20.95
N LYS A 164 4.46 2.41 -21.06
CA LYS A 164 3.37 2.83 -20.18
C LYS A 164 2.07 2.10 -20.52
N VAL A 165 1.51 1.38 -19.56
CA VAL A 165 0.29 0.55 -19.73
C VAL A 165 -0.98 1.32 -19.37
N VAL A 166 -0.94 2.12 -18.28
CA VAL A 166 -2.10 2.89 -17.80
C VAL A 166 -1.72 4.36 -17.64
N ASN A 167 -2.68 5.25 -17.90
CA ASN A 167 -2.57 6.66 -17.53
C ASN A 167 -2.32 6.81 -16.02
N VAL A 168 -1.61 7.88 -15.65
CA VAL A 168 -1.28 8.16 -14.25
C VAL A 168 -2.59 8.41 -13.49
N SER A 169 -2.83 7.69 -12.41
CA SER A 169 -3.80 8.16 -11.42
C SER A 169 -3.14 9.25 -10.60
N GLU A 170 -3.78 10.40 -10.58
CA GLU A 170 -3.37 11.56 -9.83
C GLU A 170 -4.49 11.92 -8.86
N GLU A 171 -4.21 11.83 -7.57
CA GLU A 171 -5.18 12.15 -6.53
C GLU A 171 -4.67 13.33 -5.69
N PRO A 172 -5.51 14.36 -5.45
CA PRO A 172 -5.15 15.43 -4.54
C PRO A 172 -5.18 14.93 -3.10
N ILE A 173 -4.46 15.63 -2.23
CA ILE A 173 -4.50 15.36 -0.78
C ILE A 173 -5.93 15.57 -0.25
N CYS A 174 -6.51 14.51 0.32
CA CYS A 174 -7.86 14.54 0.86
C CYS A 174 -7.81 14.57 2.41
N PRO A 175 -8.52 15.52 3.05
CA PRO A 175 -8.70 15.47 4.50
C PRO A 175 -9.66 14.33 4.85
N ASN A 176 -9.26 13.43 5.75
CA ASN A 176 -10.20 12.47 6.33
C ASN A 176 -10.97 13.13 7.48
N LYS A 177 -12.28 12.87 7.52
CA LYS A 177 -13.21 13.47 8.48
C LYS A 177 -13.10 12.69 9.80
N ASN A 178 -12.45 13.31 10.78
CA ASN A 178 -12.43 13.00 12.23
C ASN A 178 -12.28 11.51 12.61
N ILE A 179 -11.09 11.11 13.07
CA ILE A 179 -10.88 9.77 13.67
C ILE A 179 -11.33 9.72 15.15
N PHE A 180 -11.51 10.88 15.79
CA PHE A 180 -11.96 11.00 17.17
C PHE A 180 -13.11 12.02 17.25
N GLU A 181 -14.33 11.53 17.38
CA GLU A 181 -15.47 12.26 17.96
C GLU A 181 -15.85 11.65 19.30
#